data_AF-A0A2E9VGA1-F1
#
_entry.id   AF-A0A2E9VGA1-F1
#
_cell.length_a   1.000
_cell.length_b   1.000
_cell.length_c   1.000
_cell.angle_alpha   90.00
_cell.angle_beta   90.00
_cell.angle_gamma   90.00
#
_symmetry.space_group_name_H-M   'P 1'
#
loop_
_entity.id
_entity.type
_entity.pdbx_description
1 polymer ?
#
loop_
_entity_poly.entity_id
_entity_poly.type
_entity_poly.pdbx_seq_one_letter_code
_entity_poly.pdbx_strand_id
1 'polypeptide(L)'
;MSDEEYPEFTAAPAVPETETTDYGAPLAILGGLLVLVGFGLGIQAYMTMSDGLLTSEYGDQQDQFNLGLLVMVVGILISAFSGLGTIMRNAFSELLSGGD
;
A
#
# COMPACT_ATOMS: atom_id res chain seq x y z
N MET A 1 -25.35 -63.88 -1.06
CA MET A 1 -25.35 -62.42 -0.95
C MET A 1 -24.04 -62.07 -0.26
N SER A 2 -23.04 -61.62 -1.03
CA SER A 2 -21.79 -61.11 -0.47
C SER A 2 -22.04 -59.67 -0.08
N ASP A 3 -21.82 -59.35 1.18
CA ASP A 3 -21.87 -57.98 1.68
C ASP A 3 -20.65 -57.23 1.12
N GLU A 4 -20.81 -56.61 -0.05
CA GLU A 4 -19.83 -55.67 -0.58
C GLU A 4 -19.85 -54.40 0.30
N GLU A 5 -18.93 -54.36 1.28
CA GLU A 5 -18.68 -53.19 2.10
C GLU A 5 -18.09 -52.06 1.23
N TYR A 6 -18.90 -51.05 0.96
CA TYR A 6 -18.48 -49.88 0.19
C TYR A 6 -17.43 -49.10 0.98
N PRO A 7 -16.33 -48.66 0.36
CA PRO A 7 -15.33 -47.86 1.03
C PRO A 7 -15.95 -46.55 1.51
N GLU A 8 -15.77 -46.25 2.80
CA GLU A 8 -16.25 -45.04 3.44
C GLU A 8 -15.65 -43.81 2.72
N PHE A 9 -16.51 -42.89 2.28
CA PHE A 9 -16.09 -41.69 1.56
C PHE A 9 -15.32 -40.78 2.53
N THR A 10 -14.00 -40.91 2.55
CA THR A 10 -13.13 -39.98 3.25
C THR A 10 -13.06 -38.71 2.40
N ALA A 11 -13.64 -37.61 2.91
CA ALA A 11 -13.50 -36.31 2.28
C ALA A 11 -12.01 -35.99 2.08
N ALA A 12 -11.67 -35.43 0.91
CA ALA A 12 -10.31 -35.00 0.64
C ALA A 12 -9.83 -34.07 1.78
N PRO A 13 -8.58 -34.22 2.26
CA PRO A 13 -8.06 -33.35 3.31
C PRO A 13 -8.25 -31.90 2.89
N ALA A 14 -8.78 -31.08 3.81
CA ALA A 14 -8.97 -29.66 3.57
C ALA A 14 -7.64 -29.08 3.07
N VAL A 15 -7.63 -28.62 1.82
CA VAL A 15 -6.47 -27.93 1.26
C VAL A 15 -6.28 -26.69 2.12
N PRO A 16 -5.10 -26.48 2.74
CA PRO A 16 -4.87 -25.29 3.53
C PRO A 16 -5.09 -24.08 2.62
N GLU A 17 -6.00 -23.20 3.03
CA GLU A 17 -6.20 -21.89 2.42
C GLU A 17 -4.82 -21.25 2.27
N THR A 18 -4.40 -21.00 1.03
CA THR A 18 -3.09 -20.41 0.75
C THR A 18 -3.00 -19.10 1.53
N GLU A 19 -2.06 -18.98 2.46
CA GLU A 19 -1.80 -17.74 3.18
C GLU A 19 -1.59 -16.62 2.15
N THR A 20 -2.60 -15.76 1.98
CA THR A 20 -2.47 -14.57 1.16
C THR A 20 -1.51 -13.64 1.88
N THR A 21 -0.29 -13.51 1.39
CA THR A 21 0.69 -12.56 1.94
C THR A 21 0.07 -11.17 2.01
N ASP A 22 -0.08 -10.62 3.22
CA ASP A 22 -0.65 -9.29 3.43
C ASP A 22 0.41 -8.20 3.23
N TYR A 23 0.35 -7.55 2.07
CA TYR A 23 1.24 -6.44 1.73
C TYR A 23 0.72 -5.06 2.19
N GLY A 24 -0.49 -4.97 2.78
CA GLY A 24 -1.12 -3.69 3.12
C GLY A 24 -0.30 -2.84 4.10
N ALA A 25 0.10 -3.40 5.24
CA ALA A 25 0.90 -2.66 6.22
C ALA A 25 2.30 -2.28 5.70
N PRO A 26 3.08 -3.18 5.05
CA PRO A 26 4.35 -2.80 4.43
C PRO A 26 4.22 -1.68 3.39
N LEU A 27 3.19 -1.73 2.54
CA LEU A 27 2.94 -0.71 1.53
C LEU A 27 2.57 0.64 2.17
N ALA A 28 1.74 0.64 3.22
CA ALA A 28 1.40 1.87 3.94
C ALA A 28 2.64 2.51 4.61
N ILE A 29 3.55 1.71 5.16
CA ILE A 29 4.82 2.21 5.72
C ILE A 29 5.69 2.82 4.62
N LEU A 30 5.85 2.13 3.49
CA LEU A 30 6.57 2.65 2.32
C LEU A 30 5.97 3.96 1.81
N GLY A 31 4.65 4.02 1.70
CA GLY A 31 3.93 5.24 1.30
C GLY A 31 4.18 6.39 2.26
N GLY A 32 4.12 6.13 3.58
CA GLY A 32 4.46 7.12 4.61
C GLY A 32 5.90 7.63 4.52
N LEU A 33 6.86 6.73 4.29
CA LEU A 33 8.28 7.11 4.11
C LEU A 33 8.47 7.98 2.86
N LEU A 34 7.80 7.65 1.76
CA LEU A 34 7.83 8.47 0.55
C LEU A 34 7.30 9.88 0.81
N VAL A 35 6.23 10.03 1.58
CA VAL A 35 5.74 11.36 1.98
C VAL A 35 6.80 12.16 2.72
N LEU A 36 7.49 11.54 3.68
CA LEU A 36 8.56 12.21 4.43
C LEU A 36 9.74 12.62 3.54
N VAL A 37 10.15 11.75 2.62
CA VAL A 37 11.23 12.04 1.66
C VAL A 37 10.83 13.19 0.73
N GLY A 38 9.64 13.13 0.14
CA GLY A 38 9.15 14.17 -0.76
C GLY A 38 8.99 15.53 -0.06
N PHE A 39 8.54 15.52 1.20
CA PHE A 39 8.46 16.72 2.02
C PHE A 39 9.85 17.31 2.31
N GLY A 40 10.83 16.46 2.62
CA GLY A 40 12.23 16.89 2.81
C GLY A 40 12.85 17.52 1.57
N LEU A 41 12.56 16.99 0.37
CA LEU A 41 12.99 17.58 -0.90
C LEU A 41 12.32 18.95 -1.14
N GLY A 42 11.02 19.05 -0.84
CA GLY A 42 10.27 20.31 -0.97
C GLY A 42 10.80 21.41 -0.04
N ILE A 43 11.12 21.09 1.22
CA ILE A 43 11.70 22.04 2.16
C ILE A 43 13.08 22.51 1.70
N GLN A 44 13.94 21.60 1.23
CA GLN A 44 15.27 21.97 0.75
C GLN A 44 15.18 22.94 -0.42
N ALA A 45 14.38 22.61 -1.43
CA ALA A 45 14.16 23.49 -2.57
C ALA A 45 13.59 24.86 -2.15
N TYR A 46 12.63 24.88 -1.22
CA TYR A 46 12.05 26.11 -0.71
C TYR A 46 13.07 26.99 0.04
N MET A 47 13.85 26.41 0.94
CA MET A 47 14.87 27.15 1.71
C MET A 47 15.92 27.74 0.77
N THR A 48 16.37 26.98 -0.22
CA THR A 48 17.37 27.45 -1.17
C THR A 48 16.81 28.55 -2.10
N MET A 49 15.53 28.48 -2.50
CA MET A 49 14.87 29.58 -3.22
C MET A 49 14.72 30.84 -2.38
N SER A 50 14.47 30.68 -1.09
CA SER A 50 14.29 31.81 -0.16
C SER A 50 15.58 32.57 0.13
N ASP A 51 16.75 31.94 -0.06
CA ASP A 51 18.07 32.50 0.25
C ASP A 51 18.64 33.41 -0.87
N GLY A 52 17.87 33.59 -1.96
CA GLY A 52 18.20 34.53 -3.03
C GLY A 52 19.13 33.93 -4.09
N LEU A 53 18.54 33.26 -5.07
CA LEU A 53 19.28 32.60 -6.15
C LEU A 53 19.58 33.50 -7.34
N LEU A 54 20.64 33.13 -8.05
CA LEU A 54 20.80 33.55 -9.44
C LEU A 54 19.72 32.90 -10.30
N THR A 55 19.18 33.63 -11.29
CA THR A 55 18.09 33.16 -12.17
C THR A 55 18.38 31.80 -12.83
N SER A 56 19.66 31.45 -13.02
CA SER A 56 20.10 30.16 -13.58
C SER A 56 19.85 28.96 -12.67
N GLU A 57 19.77 29.14 -11.35
CA GLU A 57 19.64 28.06 -10.36
C GLU A 57 18.19 27.86 -9.90
N TYR A 58 17.31 28.77 -10.31
CA TYR A 58 15.89 28.75 -9.97
C TYR A 58 15.15 27.57 -10.63
N GLY A 59 15.54 27.22 -11.87
CA GLY A 59 14.97 26.10 -12.62
C GLY A 59 15.22 24.76 -11.92
N ASP A 60 16.46 24.49 -11.56
CA ASP A 60 16.86 23.23 -10.90
C ASP A 60 16.14 23.04 -9.56
N GLN A 61 15.92 24.12 -8.82
CA GLN A 61 15.18 24.04 -7.56
C GLN A 61 13.68 23.91 -7.76
N GLN A 62 13.14 24.49 -8.81
CA GLN A 62 11.73 24.30 -9.16
C GLN A 62 11.48 22.84 -9.52
N ASP A 63 12.42 22.20 -10.23
CA ASP A 63 12.37 20.78 -10.53
C ASP A 63 12.50 19.93 -9.24
N GLN A 64 13.39 20.30 -8.32
CA GLN A 64 13.51 19.60 -7.03
C GLN A 64 12.25 19.72 -6.17
N PHE A 65 11.61 20.89 -6.16
CA PHE A 65 10.34 21.11 -5.47
C PHE A 65 9.21 20.28 -6.10
N ASN A 66 9.11 20.30 -7.43
CA ASN A 66 8.12 19.50 -8.18
C ASN A 66 8.33 18.00 -7.97
N LEU A 67 9.59 17.55 -7.93
CA LEU A 67 9.93 16.17 -7.59
C LEU A 67 9.51 15.82 -6.16
N GLY A 68 9.75 16.71 -5.20
CA GLY A 68 9.28 16.54 -3.82
C GLY A 68 7.76 16.38 -3.74
N LEU A 69 7.00 17.22 -4.46
CA LEU A 69 5.55 17.11 -4.59
C LEU A 69 5.12 15.78 -5.22
N LEU A 70 5.75 15.37 -6.32
CA LEU A 70 5.43 14.11 -7.00
C LEU A 70 5.64 12.91 -6.07
N VAL A 71 6.78 12.87 -5.38
CA VAL A 71 7.12 11.80 -4.42
C VAL A 71 6.10 11.76 -3.27
N MET A 72 5.68 12.91 -2.75
CA MET A 72 4.62 12.98 -1.74
C MET A 72 3.30 12.43 -2.25
N VAL A 73 2.86 12.83 -3.45
CA VAL A 73 1.60 12.35 -4.03
C VAL A 73 1.61 10.84 -4.21
N VAL A 74 2.71 10.29 -4.76
CA VAL A 74 2.86 8.83 -4.90
C VAL A 74 2.81 8.12 -3.55
N GLY A 75 3.48 8.67 -2.54
CA GLY A 75 3.44 8.14 -1.17
C GLY A 75 2.02 8.12 -0.58
N ILE A 76 1.27 9.23 -0.73
CA ILE A 76 -0.12 9.34 -0.29
C ILE A 76 -0.99 8.30 -1.00
N LEU A 77 -0.86 8.15 -2.32
CA LEU A 77 -1.64 7.18 -3.08
C LEU A 77 -1.38 5.76 -2.60
N ILE A 78 -0.11 5.36 -2.44
CA ILE A 78 0.25 4.03 -1.95
C ILE A 78 -0.34 3.78 -0.55
N SER A 79 -0.21 4.74 0.37
CA SER A 79 -0.78 4.64 1.72
C SER A 79 -2.31 4.56 1.69
N ALA A 80 -2.96 5.36 0.86
CA ALA A 80 -4.42 5.40 0.74
C ALA A 80 -4.95 4.08 0.17
N PHE A 81 -4.37 3.55 -0.92
CA PHE A 81 -4.77 2.26 -1.48
C PHE A 81 -4.55 1.10 -0.52
N SER A 82 -3.48 1.16 0.29
CA SER A 82 -3.20 0.15 1.30
C SER A 82 -4.23 0.17 2.44
N GLY A 83 -4.54 1.36 2.98
CA GLY A 83 -5.55 1.53 4.03
C GLY A 83 -6.96 1.20 3.56
N LEU A 84 -7.33 1.62 2.34
CA LEU A 84 -8.62 1.28 1.74
C LEU A 84 -8.75 -0.23 1.51
N GLY A 85 -7.66 -0.88 1.06
CA GLY A 85 -7.62 -2.33 0.84
C GLY A 85 -7.90 -3.13 2.11
N THR A 86 -7.32 -2.74 3.23
CA THR A 86 -7.60 -3.36 4.54
C THR A 86 -9.07 -3.16 4.96
N ILE A 87 -9.60 -1.94 4.82
CA ILE A 87 -11.00 -1.64 5.17
C ILE A 87 -11.97 -2.46 4.31
N MET A 88 -11.72 -2.56 2.99
CA MET A 88 -12.56 -3.35 2.09
C MET A 88 -12.50 -4.84 2.41
N ARG A 89 -11.31 -5.40 2.69
CA ARG A 89 -11.17 -6.80 3.11
C ARG A 89 -11.94 -7.09 4.38
N ASN A 90 -11.88 -6.20 5.37
CA ASN A 90 -12.63 -6.34 6.62
C ASN A 90 -14.14 -6.27 6.38
N ALA A 91 -14.62 -5.33 5.55
CA ALA A 91 -16.03 -5.21 5.21
C ALA A 91 -16.56 -6.42 4.43
N PHE A 92 -15.78 -6.98 3.49
CA PHE A 92 -16.13 -8.22 2.80
C PHE A 92 -16.10 -9.43 3.74
N SER A 93 -15.13 -9.50 4.65
CA SER A 93 -15.04 -10.56 5.66
C SER A 93 -16.26 -10.55 6.57
N GLU A 94 -16.68 -9.37 7.06
CA GLU A 94 -17.89 -9.20 7.86
C GLU A 94 -19.17 -9.52 7.07
N LEU A 95 -19.24 -9.16 5.78
CA LEU A 95 -20.37 -9.50 4.91
C LEU A 95 -20.48 -11.02 4.67
N LEU A 96 -19.34 -11.70 4.49
CA LEU A 96 -19.27 -13.14 4.27
C LEU A 96 -19.45 -13.94 5.57
N SER A 97 -19.01 -13.40 6.70
CA SER A 97 -19.17 -14.03 8.02
C SER A 97 -20.50 -13.70 8.69
N GLY A 98 -21.23 -12.69 8.21
CA GLY A 98 -22.46 -12.15 8.77
C GLY A 98 -23.73 -12.63 8.06
N GLY A 99 -23.71 -13.85 7.51
CA GLY A 99 -24.89 -14.55 7.02
C GLY A 99 -25.40 -15.58 8.02
N ASP A 100 -25.76 -15.14 9.23
CA ASP A 100 -26.61 -15.85 10.19
C ASP A 100 -27.73 -14.91 10.68
#